data_AF-A0A2S8BHH9-F1
#
_entry.id   AF-A0A2S8BHH9-F1
#
_cell.length_a   1.000
_cell.length_b   1.000
_cell.length_c   1.000
_cell.angle_alpha   90.00
_cell.angle_beta   90.00
_cell.angle_gamma   90.00
#
_symmetry.space_group_name_H-M   'P 1'
#
loop_
_entity.id
_entity.type
_entity.pdbx_description
1 polymer ?
#
loop_
_entity_poly.entity_id
_entity_poly.type
_entity_poly.pdbx_seq_one_letter_code
_entity_poly.pdbx_strand_id
1 'polypeptide(L)' 'MRELVVLHEVAHHLCDAQPAHGPQFVATLCTLAELVMGAEVGHVLRVVYAKEGVR' A
#
# COMPACT_ATOMS: atom_id res chain seq x y z
N MET A 1 -9.07 3.57 -10.04
CA MET A 1 -8.30 4.65 -9.38
C MET A 1 -9.00 5.13 -8.12
N ARG A 2 -10.34 5.18 -8.07
CA ARG A 2 -11.10 5.56 -6.88
C ARG A 2 -10.84 4.62 -5.69
N GLU A 3 -10.73 3.33 -5.97
CA GLU A 3 -10.56 2.25 -4.99
C GLU A 3 -9.21 2.39 -4.26
N LEU A 4 -8.12 2.56 -5.01
CA LEU A 4 -6.79 2.74 -4.43
C LEU A 4 -6.67 4.01 -3.60
N VAL A 5 -7.39 5.09 -3.95
CA VAL A 5 -7.44 6.30 -3.11
C VAL A 5 -8.13 6.01 -1.78
N VAL A 6 -9.27 5.31 -1.78
CA VAL A 6 -9.93 4.91 -0.53
C VAL A 6 -9.00 4.05 0.33
N LEU A 7 -8.32 3.07 -0.26
CA LEU A 7 -7.36 2.23 0.47
C LEU A 7 -6.13 3.01 0.95
N HIS A 8 -5.70 4.04 0.23
CA HIS A 8 -4.63 4.95 0.64
C HIS A 8 -5.01 5.73 1.91
N GLU A 9 -6.20 6.32 1.95
CA GLU A 9 -6.67 7.04 3.15
C GLU A 9 -6.88 6.08 4.33
N VAL A 10 -7.38 4.87 4.08
CA VAL A 10 -7.47 3.84 5.12
C VAL A 10 -6.07 3.44 5.62
N ALA A 11 -5.07 3.32 4.74
CA ALA A 11 -3.70 3.05 5.15
C ALA A 11 -3.14 4.16 6.04
N HIS A 12 -3.49 5.43 5.79
CA HIS A 12 -3.13 6.54 6.68
C HIS A 12 -3.71 6.39 8.08
N HIS A 13 -4.94 5.89 8.20
CA HIS A 13 -5.55 5.63 9.51
C HIS A 13 -4.98 4.42 10.23
N LEU A 14 -4.40 3.46 9.50
CA LEU A 14 -3.88 2.21 10.06
C LEU A 14 -2.36 2.22 10.30
N CYS A 15 -1.65 3.21 9.78
CA CYS A 15 -0.20 3.32 9.87
C CYS A 15 0.22 4.71 10.36
N ASP A 16 0.49 4.82 11.66
CA ASP A 16 0.94 6.06 12.31
C ASP A 16 2.47 6.31 12.18
N ALA A 17 3.16 5.54 11.34
CA ALA A 17 4.61 5.62 11.18
C ALA A 17 5.06 6.95 10.53
N GLN A 18 6.28 7.38 10.89
CA GLN A 18 6.95 8.51 10.22
C GLN A 18 8.18 8.01 9.43
N PRO A 19 8.38 8.47 8.18
CA PRO A 19 7.51 9.38 7.42
C PRO A 19 6.17 8.72 7.04
N ALA A 20 5.14 9.54 6.87
CA ALA A 20 3.76 9.11 6.61
C ALA A 20 3.59 8.17 5.39
N HIS A 21 4.52 8.19 4.42
CA HIS A 21 4.54 7.30 3.24
C HIS A 21 5.81 6.43 3.18
N GLY A 22 6.33 6.04 4.34
CA GLY A 22 7.49 5.14 4.45
C GLY A 22 7.15 3.67 4.15
N PRO A 23 8.14 2.75 4.31
CA PRO A 23 7.97 1.33 3.99
C PRO A 23 6.78 0.65 4.70
N GLN A 24 6.52 1.03 5.96
CA GLN A 24 5.40 0.48 6.72
C GLN A 24 4.03 0.89 6.15
N PHE A 25 3.91 2.13 5.67
CA PHE A 25 2.71 2.59 4.98
C PHE A 25 2.49 1.80 3.68
N VAL A 26 3.55 1.64 2.88
CA VAL A 26 3.48 0.90 1.62
C VAL A 26 3.12 -0.57 1.84
N ALA A 27 3.68 -1.22 2.86
CA ALA A 27 3.32 -2.58 3.24
C ALA A 27 1.83 -2.68 3.63
N THR A 28 1.32 -1.71 4.39
CA THR A 28 -0.09 -1.62 4.79
C THR A 28 -0.99 -1.47 3.56
N LEU A 29 -0.67 -0.53 2.66
CA LEU A 29 -1.41 -0.30 1.42
C LEU A 29 -1.43 -1.54 0.51
N CYS A 30 -0.29 -2.22 0.32
CA CYS A 30 -0.23 -3.44 -0.49
C CYS A 30 -1.08 -4.57 0.11
N THR A 31 -1.11 -4.67 1.44
CA THR A 31 -1.94 -5.66 2.16
C THR A 31 -3.42 -5.36 2.00
N LEU A 32 -3.83 -4.10 2.12
CA LEU A 32 -5.22 -3.69 1.88
C LEU A 32 -5.65 -3.97 0.43
N ALA A 33 -4.79 -3.64 -0.54
CA ALA A 33 -5.06 -3.91 -1.95
C ALA A 33 -5.21 -5.41 -2.23
N GLU A 34 -4.38 -6.25 -1.61
CA GLU A 34 -4.50 -7.71 -1.69
C GLU A 34 -5.84 -8.21 -1.14
N LEU A 35 -6.22 -7.77 0.06
CA LEU A 35 -7.45 -8.21 0.73
C LEU A 35 -8.72 -7.77 0.00
N VAL A 36 -8.72 -6.58 -0.60
CA VAL A 36 -9.92 -5.97 -1.18
C VAL A 36 -10.01 -6.19 -2.69
N MET A 37 -8.88 -6.15 -3.39
CA MET A 37 -8.83 -6.17 -4.86
C MET A 37 -8.22 -7.45 -5.44
N GLY A 38 -7.65 -8.32 -4.60
CA GLY A 38 -7.07 -9.61 -5.01
C GLY A 38 -5.55 -9.66 -4.93
N ALA A 39 -5.02 -10.89 -4.83
CA ALA A 39 -3.60 -11.16 -4.63
C ALA A 39 -2.71 -10.59 -5.75
N GLU A 40 -3.20 -10.58 -6.98
CA GLU A 40 -2.52 -10.04 -8.15
C GLU A 40 -2.26 -8.54 -8.00
N VAL A 41 -3.24 -7.78 -7.49
CA VAL A 41 -3.10 -6.32 -7.29
C VAL A 41 -2.06 -6.03 -6.21
N GLY A 42 -2.14 -6.73 -5.08
CA GLY A 42 -1.13 -6.61 -4.02
C GLY A 42 0.27 -6.97 -4.51
N HIS A 43 0.41 -8.01 -5.33
CA HIS A 43 1.69 -8.41 -5.92
C HIS A 43 2.25 -7.34 -6.85
N VAL A 44 1.44 -6.83 -7.78
CA VAL A 44 1.86 -5.78 -8.73
C VAL A 44 2.35 -4.54 -7.98
N LEU A 45 1.62 -4.09 -6.94
CA LEU A 45 2.03 -2.93 -6.15
C LEU A 45 3.36 -3.15 -5.43
N ARG A 46 3.58 -4.31 -4.81
CA ARG A 46 4.86 -4.63 -4.16
C ARG A 46 6.03 -4.62 -5.14
N VAL A 47 5.84 -5.17 -6.34
CA VAL A 47 6.88 -5.15 -7.39
C VAL A 47 7.16 -3.72 -7.85
N VAL A 48 6.13 -2.89 -8.03
CA VAL A 48 6.29 -1.48 -8.42
C VAL A 48 7.05 -0.72 -7.33
N TYR A 49 6.61 -0.77 -6.08
CA TYR A 49 7.27 -0.05 -4.99
C TYR A 49 8.70 -0.54 -4.71
N ALA A 50 8.97 -1.84 -4.87
CA ALA A 50 10.32 -2.39 -4.77
C ALA A 50 11.25 -1.83 -5.86
N LYS A 51 10.75 -1.62 -7.09
CA LYS A 51 11.51 -0.95 -8.16
C LYS A 51 11.80 0.51 -7.84
N GLU A 52 10.87 1.20 -7.17
CA GLU A 52 11.03 2.58 -6.70
C GLU A 52 11.88 2.69 -5.40
N GLY A 53 12.45 1.58 -4.92
CA GLY A 53 13.40 1.57 -3.81
C GLY A 53 12.78 1.45 -2.41
N VAL A 54 11.47 1.25 -2.31
CA VAL A 54 10.83 0.95 -1.02
C VAL A 54 11.19 -0.47 -0.60
N ARG A 55 11.75 -0.63 0.60
CA ARG A 55 12.15 -1.91 1.18
C ARG A 55 11.70 -1.99 2.63
#